data_AF-A0A0F5VC04-F1
#
_entry.id   AF-A0A0F5VC04-F1
#
_cell.length_a   1.000
_cell.length_b   1.000
_cell.length_c   1.000
_cell.angle_alpha   90.00
_cell.angle_beta   90.00
_cell.angle_gamma   90.00
#
_symmetry.space_group_name_H-M   'P 1'
#
loop_
_entity.id
_entity.type
_entity.pdbx_description
1 polymer ?
#
loop_
_entity_poly.entity_id
_entity_poly.type
_entity_poly.pdbx_seq_one_letter_code
_entity_poly.pdbx_strand_id
1 'polypeptide(L)'
;MKNLINFNALWVFCICFCMPFLAYSKHEDEVKLEGPNVVNYNYPESFEEESRYIRQGKINSDGYCEFLSTYRAKPGEYISIAEIAYDPDTCRSLIIKGINHKGRERYEKLMKSYLYEKNHINENQ
;
A
#
# COMPACT_ATOMS: atom_id res chain seq x y z
N MET A 1 -71.49 -21.11 -25.64
CA MET A 1 -70.85 -22.01 -24.65
C MET A 1 -69.59 -21.33 -24.16
N LYS A 2 -69.53 -21.03 -22.86
CA LYS A 2 -68.49 -20.25 -22.19
C LYS A 2 -67.26 -21.12 -21.95
N ASN A 3 -66.09 -20.68 -22.41
CA ASN A 3 -64.79 -21.14 -21.93
C ASN A 3 -63.74 -20.10 -22.31
N LEU A 4 -63.23 -19.36 -21.33
CA LEU A 4 -61.89 -18.80 -21.39
C LEU A 4 -61.43 -18.57 -19.95
N ILE A 5 -60.60 -19.51 -19.52
CA ILE A 5 -59.99 -19.60 -18.20
C ILE A 5 -58.82 -18.61 -18.15
N ASN A 6 -58.75 -17.93 -17.00
CA ASN A 6 -57.73 -17.00 -16.55
C ASN A 6 -56.29 -17.47 -16.88
N PHE A 7 -55.57 -16.63 -17.63
CA PHE A 7 -54.11 -16.67 -17.75
C PHE A 7 -53.61 -15.27 -17.47
N ASN A 8 -53.09 -15.01 -16.26
CA ASN A 8 -52.06 -13.99 -15.95
C ASN A 8 -51.94 -13.84 -14.43
N ALA A 9 -51.40 -14.86 -13.77
CA ALA A 9 -51.02 -14.76 -12.35
C ALA A 9 -49.82 -15.67 -12.03
N LEU A 10 -48.86 -15.78 -12.96
CA LEU A 10 -47.69 -16.66 -12.77
C LEU A 10 -46.40 -16.10 -13.37
N TRP A 11 -46.17 -14.80 -13.21
CA TRP A 11 -44.91 -14.13 -13.63
C TRP A 11 -44.25 -13.30 -12.52
N VAL A 12 -44.55 -13.58 -11.25
CA VAL A 12 -44.02 -12.82 -10.10
C VAL A 12 -43.08 -13.67 -9.21
N PHE A 13 -42.57 -14.80 -9.71
CA PHE A 13 -41.84 -15.78 -8.86
C PHE A 13 -40.41 -16.14 -9.27
N CYS A 14 -39.72 -15.37 -10.12
CA CYS A 14 -38.37 -15.74 -10.60
C CYS A 14 -37.32 -14.61 -10.63
N ILE A 15 -37.33 -13.65 -9.70
CA ILE A 15 -36.25 -12.63 -9.60
C ILE A 15 -35.69 -12.50 -8.17
N CYS A 16 -35.60 -13.62 -7.41
CA CYS A 16 -35.07 -13.57 -6.04
C CYS A 16 -33.97 -14.59 -5.70
N PHE A 17 -33.48 -15.43 -6.62
CA PHE A 17 -32.62 -16.56 -6.20
C PHE A 17 -31.39 -16.90 -7.05
N CYS A 18 -30.83 -15.96 -7.82
CA CYS A 18 -29.54 -16.16 -8.49
C CYS A 18 -28.69 -14.88 -8.53
N MET A 19 -28.49 -14.19 -7.41
CA MET A 19 -27.22 -13.45 -7.27
C MET A 19 -26.23 -14.44 -6.69
N PRO A 20 -25.32 -15.03 -7.50
CA PRO A 20 -24.17 -15.65 -6.89
C PRO A 20 -23.49 -14.54 -6.10
N PHE A 21 -23.37 -14.75 -4.79
CA PHE A 21 -22.31 -14.13 -4.02
C PHE A 21 -21.01 -14.57 -4.72
N LEU A 22 -20.63 -13.86 -5.77
CA LEU A 22 -19.24 -13.73 -6.17
C LEU A 22 -18.61 -13.00 -4.98
N ALA A 23 -18.28 -13.79 -3.96
CA ALA A 23 -17.19 -13.47 -3.06
C ALA A 23 -15.98 -13.33 -3.97
N TYR A 24 -15.82 -12.12 -4.50
CA TYR A 24 -14.61 -11.66 -5.13
C TYR A 24 -13.59 -11.65 -3.99
N SER A 25 -13.02 -12.82 -3.70
CA SER A 25 -11.80 -12.91 -2.92
C SER A 25 -10.79 -12.19 -3.79
N LYS A 26 -10.63 -10.89 -3.52
CA LYS A 26 -9.50 -10.10 -4.00
C LYS A 26 -8.28 -10.71 -3.31
N HIS A 27 -7.83 -11.86 -3.81
CA HIS A 27 -6.42 -12.18 -3.75
C HIS A 27 -5.77 -11.04 -4.50
N GLU A 28 -5.31 -10.04 -3.76
CA GLU A 28 -4.43 -9.03 -4.31
C GLU A 28 -3.26 -9.80 -4.90
N ASP A 29 -3.22 -9.87 -6.22
CA ASP A 29 -2.03 -10.30 -6.93
C ASP A 29 -0.89 -9.45 -6.38
N GLU A 30 0.01 -10.11 -5.66
CA GLU A 30 1.13 -9.47 -5.01
C GLU A 30 1.86 -8.63 -6.07
N VAL A 31 1.93 -7.31 -5.86
CA VAL A 31 2.54 -6.41 -6.84
C VAL A 31 4.01 -6.83 -7.02
N LYS A 32 4.37 -7.19 -8.25
CA LYS A 32 5.71 -7.65 -8.63
C LYS A 32 6.28 -6.79 -9.75
N LEU A 33 7.60 -6.68 -9.78
CA LEU A 33 8.34 -6.06 -10.87
C LEU A 33 9.17 -7.15 -11.54
N GLU A 34 8.83 -7.46 -12.79
CA GLU A 34 9.45 -8.52 -13.57
C GLU A 34 10.07 -7.96 -14.84
N GLY A 35 11.19 -8.55 -15.26
CA GLY A 35 11.91 -8.14 -16.45
C GLY A 35 13.33 -8.72 -16.47
N PRO A 36 13.97 -8.78 -17.65
CA PRO A 36 15.28 -9.41 -17.81
C PRO A 36 16.40 -8.68 -17.06
N ASN A 37 16.27 -7.36 -16.89
CA ASN A 37 17.26 -6.50 -16.26
C ASN A 37 16.82 -5.97 -14.88
N VAL A 38 15.77 -6.56 -14.30
CA VAL A 38 15.31 -6.17 -12.96
C VAL A 38 16.35 -6.54 -11.92
N VAL A 39 16.81 -5.54 -11.19
CA VAL A 39 17.69 -5.69 -10.03
C VAL A 39 16.82 -5.85 -8.79
N ASN A 40 16.99 -6.95 -8.06
CA ASN A 40 16.26 -7.20 -6.81
C ASN A 40 17.18 -6.91 -5.61
N TYR A 41 16.63 -6.25 -4.59
CA TYR A 41 17.32 -5.98 -3.33
C TYR A 41 16.80 -6.88 -2.22
N ASN A 42 17.58 -6.99 -1.14
CA ASN A 42 17.15 -7.73 0.02
C ASN A 42 15.96 -7.03 0.69
N TYR A 43 14.99 -7.84 1.10
CA TYR A 43 13.88 -7.35 1.92
C TYR A 43 14.43 -6.84 3.27
N PRO A 44 14.02 -5.63 3.74
CA PRO A 44 14.55 -5.09 4.99
C PRO A 44 14.20 -5.97 6.18
N GLU A 45 15.16 -6.23 7.07
CA GLU A 45 14.91 -6.93 8.32
C GLU A 45 13.96 -6.15 9.24
N SER A 46 13.14 -6.87 10.01
CA SER A 46 12.24 -6.28 11.00
C SER A 46 11.29 -5.22 10.42
N PHE A 47 10.83 -5.46 9.19
CA PHE A 47 9.90 -4.60 8.46
C PHE A 47 8.53 -5.28 8.32
N GLU A 48 7.50 -4.64 8.86
CA GLU A 48 6.11 -5.04 8.70
C GLU A 48 5.53 -4.31 7.47
N GLU A 49 5.29 -5.03 6.38
CA GLU A 49 4.73 -4.47 5.14
C GLU A 49 3.26 -4.08 5.33
N GLU A 50 2.92 -2.82 5.08
CA GLU A 50 1.53 -2.36 5.00
C GLU A 50 1.04 -2.31 3.55
N SER A 51 1.93 -1.91 2.64
CA SER A 51 1.60 -1.86 1.22
C SER A 51 2.82 -1.92 0.33
N ARG A 52 2.58 -2.30 -0.93
CA ARG A 52 3.56 -2.38 -1.99
C ARG A 52 3.02 -1.78 -3.27
N TYR A 53 3.87 -1.07 -4.00
CA TYR A 53 3.49 -0.40 -5.23
C TYR A 53 4.68 -0.18 -6.16
N ILE A 54 4.42 -0.03 -7.45
CA ILE A 54 5.42 0.38 -8.44
C ILE A 54 5.47 1.90 -8.50
N ARG A 55 6.66 2.46 -8.33
CA ARG A 55 6.96 3.87 -8.56
C ARG A 55 7.58 4.04 -9.94
N GLN A 56 6.97 4.89 -10.75
CA GLN A 56 7.48 5.27 -12.06
C GLN A 56 8.39 6.50 -11.94
N GLY A 57 9.64 6.36 -12.38
CA GLY A 57 10.59 7.45 -12.55
C GLY A 57 10.56 8.03 -13.96
N LYS A 58 11.40 9.04 -14.20
CA LYS A 58 11.64 9.64 -15.51
C LYS A 58 13.15 9.70 -15.76
N ILE A 59 13.55 9.49 -17.01
CA ILE A 59 14.94 9.69 -17.42
C ILE A 59 15.22 11.19 -17.44
N ASN A 60 16.29 11.63 -16.76
CA ASN A 60 16.74 13.02 -16.75
C ASN A 60 17.66 13.34 -17.95
N SER A 61 18.14 14.59 -18.03
CA SER A 61 19.03 15.03 -19.13
C SER A 61 20.33 14.24 -19.25
N ASP A 62 20.77 13.65 -18.14
CA ASP A 62 22.04 12.94 -18.02
C ASP A 62 21.86 11.42 -18.22
N GLY A 63 20.64 10.97 -18.54
CA GLY A 63 20.33 9.56 -18.78
C GLY A 63 20.03 8.74 -17.52
N TYR A 64 19.99 9.35 -16.34
CA TYR A 64 19.67 8.66 -15.08
C TYR A 64 18.16 8.65 -14.79
N CYS A 65 17.69 7.61 -14.11
CA CYS A 65 16.32 7.58 -13.60
C CYS A 65 16.16 8.47 -12.37
N GLU A 66 15.31 9.48 -12.48
CA GLU A 66 14.89 10.35 -11.39
C GLU A 66 13.52 9.93 -10.88
N PHE A 67 13.39 9.85 -9.55
CA PHE A 67 12.16 9.44 -8.88
C PHE A 67 11.66 10.55 -7.96
N LEU A 68 10.46 11.07 -8.24
CA LEU A 68 9.81 12.00 -7.33
C LEU A 68 9.15 11.21 -6.20
N SER A 69 9.53 11.51 -4.95
CA SER A 69 8.83 10.98 -3.79
C SER A 69 7.46 11.67 -3.67
N THR A 70 6.39 10.89 -3.75
CA THR A 70 5.02 11.35 -3.49
C THR A 70 4.63 11.25 -2.02
N TYR A 71 5.47 10.60 -1.20
CA TYR A 71 5.17 10.39 0.22
C TYR A 71 5.49 11.64 1.05
N ARG A 72 4.54 12.05 1.87
CA ARG A 72 4.67 13.12 2.87
C ARG A 72 4.24 12.58 4.22
N ALA A 73 5.21 12.40 5.13
CA ALA A 73 4.91 12.00 6.50
C ALA A 73 4.18 13.12 7.25
N LYS A 74 3.20 12.76 8.05
CA LYS A 74 2.57 13.66 9.02
C LYS A 74 3.40 13.70 10.32
N PRO A 75 3.30 14.79 11.12
CA PRO A 75 3.89 14.80 12.46
C PRO A 75 3.42 13.61 13.29
N GLY A 76 4.36 12.86 13.88
CA GLY A 76 4.09 11.66 14.67
C GLY A 76 3.89 10.37 13.88
N GLU A 77 3.87 10.44 12.54
CA GLU A 77 3.79 9.26 11.68
C GLU A 77 5.18 8.63 11.53
N TYR A 78 5.34 7.40 12.01
CA TYR A 78 6.56 6.62 11.86
C TYR A 78 6.35 5.54 10.79
N ILE A 79 6.66 5.89 9.54
CA ILE A 79 6.57 4.98 8.40
C ILE A 79 7.94 4.93 7.71
N SER A 80 8.32 3.73 7.32
CA SER A 80 9.50 3.44 6.53
C SER A 80 9.09 3.06 5.11
N ILE A 81 9.89 3.52 4.15
CA ILE A 81 9.75 3.21 2.72
C ILE A 81 11.07 2.62 2.26
N ALA A 82 11.01 1.49 1.57
CA ALA A 82 12.18 0.84 1.00
C ALA A 82 11.92 0.44 -0.45
N GLU A 83 12.97 0.51 -1.26
CA GLU A 83 13.00 -0.04 -2.61
C GLU A 83 13.50 -1.48 -2.53
N ILE A 84 12.74 -2.42 -3.10
CA ILE A 84 13.06 -3.86 -3.10
C ILE A 84 13.34 -4.42 -4.50
N ALA A 85 13.02 -3.68 -5.56
CA ALA A 85 13.47 -3.98 -6.90
C ALA A 85 13.52 -2.71 -7.78
N TYR A 86 14.35 -2.72 -8.81
CA TYR A 86 14.51 -1.63 -9.75
C TYR A 86 14.76 -2.14 -11.18
N ASP A 87 14.02 -1.59 -12.14
CA ASP A 87 14.20 -1.82 -13.57
C ASP A 87 14.81 -0.56 -14.21
N PRO A 88 16.10 -0.61 -14.62
CA PRO A 88 16.78 0.54 -15.23
C PRO A 88 16.25 0.87 -16.61
N ASP A 89 15.74 -0.10 -17.37
CA ASP A 89 15.31 0.11 -18.76
C ASP A 89 14.02 0.92 -18.82
N THR A 90 13.17 0.77 -17.80
CA THR A 90 11.86 1.42 -17.74
C THR A 90 11.73 2.47 -16.64
N CYS A 91 12.80 2.72 -15.89
CA CYS A 91 12.79 3.54 -14.69
C CYS A 91 11.65 3.19 -13.72
N ARG A 92 11.37 1.90 -13.53
CA ARG A 92 10.35 1.42 -12.59
C ARG A 92 11.02 0.88 -11.35
N SER A 93 10.42 1.14 -10.20
CA SER A 93 10.94 0.74 -8.90
C SER A 93 9.83 0.12 -8.06
N LEU A 94 10.07 -1.05 -7.48
CA LEU A 94 9.14 -1.71 -6.58
C LEU A 94 9.40 -1.22 -5.16
N ILE A 95 8.41 -0.55 -4.59
CA ILE A 95 8.49 0.10 -3.29
C ILE A 95 7.59 -0.64 -2.30
N ILE A 96 8.11 -0.87 -1.10
CA ILE A 96 7.33 -1.27 0.07
C ILE A 96 7.22 -0.11 1.05
N LYS A 97 6.08 -0.03 1.71
CA LYS A 97 5.76 0.94 2.76
C LYS A 97 5.27 0.17 3.98
N GLY A 98 5.70 0.59 5.16
CA GLY A 98 5.28 -0.02 6.42
C GLY A 98 6.08 0.45 7.61
N ILE A 99 6.22 -0.41 8.62
CA ILE A 99 6.87 -0.07 9.89
C ILE A 99 8.19 -0.83 10.02
N ASN A 100 9.28 -0.10 10.24
CA ASN A 100 10.56 -0.67 10.64
C ASN A 100 10.67 -0.67 12.17
N HIS A 101 10.58 -1.83 12.82
CA HIS A 101 10.56 -1.90 14.29
C HIS A 101 11.84 -1.35 14.94
N LYS A 102 13.02 -1.67 14.38
CA LYS A 102 14.31 -1.17 14.91
C LYS A 102 14.37 0.36 14.84
N GLY A 103 13.88 0.92 13.76
CA GLY A 103 13.84 2.37 13.60
C GLY A 103 12.76 3.04 14.48
N ARG A 104 11.62 2.39 14.69
CA ARG A 104 10.54 2.86 15.58
C ARG A 104 11.03 2.96 17.02
N GLU A 105 11.68 1.92 17.53
CA GLU A 105 12.25 1.91 18.89
C GLU A 105 13.23 3.06 19.10
N ARG A 106 14.10 3.31 18.10
CA ARG A 106 15.05 4.43 18.13
C ARG A 106 14.33 5.78 18.17
N TYR A 107 13.29 5.96 17.37
CA TYR A 107 12.47 7.17 17.36
C TYR A 107 11.78 7.40 18.71
N GLU A 108 11.14 6.38 19.27
CA GLU A 108 10.47 6.47 20.57
C GLU A 108 11.46 6.82 21.70
N LYS A 109 12.68 6.27 21.67
CA LYS A 109 13.74 6.62 22.63
C LYS A 109 14.16 8.09 22.50
N LEU A 110 14.38 8.57 21.28
CA LEU A 110 14.74 9.97 21.03
C LEU A 110 13.61 10.92 21.49
N MET A 111 12.36 10.58 21.19
CA MET A 111 11.21 11.39 21.59
C MET A 111 11.06 11.48 23.11
N LYS A 112 11.24 10.36 23.82
CA LYS A 112 11.25 10.36 25.30
C LYS A 112 12.36 11.25 25.86
N SER A 113 13.56 11.22 25.29
CA SER A 113 14.67 12.08 25.74
C SER A 113 14.38 13.57 25.49
N TYR A 114 13.83 13.92 24.32
CA TYR A 114 13.48 15.29 23.99
C TYR A 114 12.40 15.87 24.93
N LEU A 115 11.38 15.08 25.24
CA LEU A 115 10.33 15.49 26.17
C LEU A 115 10.85 15.66 27.60
N TYR A 116 11.77 14.79 28.03
CA TYR A 116 12.42 14.89 29.33
C TYR A 116 13.23 16.18 29.47
N GLU A 117 14.08 16.51 28.49
CA GLU A 117 14.87 17.75 28.48
C GLU A 117 13.97 18.99 28.49
N LYS A 118 12.93 19.00 27.65
CA LYS A 118 11.98 20.12 27.57
C LYS A 118 11.28 20.39 28.91
N ASN A 119 10.86 19.34 29.61
CA ASN A 119 10.17 19.48 30.88
C ASN A 119 11.10 20.00 31.99
N HIS A 120 12.35 19.52 32.04
CA HIS A 120 13.32 20.01 33.03
C HIS A 120 13.81 21.44 32.79
N ILE A 121 13.81 21.92 31.55
CA ILE A 121 14.07 23.33 31.27
C ILE A 121 12.94 24.21 31.80
N ASN A 122 11.69 23.77 31.66
CA ASN A 122 10.52 24.54 32.11
C ASN A 122 10.33 24.51 33.64
N GLU A 123 10.87 23.51 34.35
CA GLU A 123 10.83 23.44 35.83
C GLU A 123 11.85 24.38 36.51
N ASN A 124 12.84 24.89 35.75
CA ASN A 124 13.89 25.76 36.26
C ASN A 124 13.71 27.24 35.85
N GLN A 125 12.56 27.60 35.28
CA GLN A 125 12.14 28.98 34.99
C GLN A 125 11.01 29.41 35.93
#